data_AF-A0A177ED87-F1
#
_entry.id   AF-A0A177ED87-F1
#
_cell.length_a   1.000
_cell.length_b   1.000
_cell.length_c   1.000
_cell.angle_alpha   90.00
_cell.angle_beta   90.00
_cell.angle_gamma   90.00
#
_symmetry.space_group_name_H-M   'P 1'
#
loop_
_entity.id
_entity.type
_entity.pdbx_description
1 polymer ?
#
loop_
_entity_poly.entity_id
_entity_poly.type
_entity_poly.pdbx_seq_one_letter_code
_entity_poly.pdbx_strand_id
1 'polypeptide(L)'
;MIESAALRQFVISYFLIHPTRPLCSLVNKITKSIHSKFFKGEIVFLKSKELTGCIVDTTEQGYIVEIYDDNQIVPQKEEVKGSMLLRKDSATKNEVLTFLLGVTRDTPLGRVILGSAVQDLGIFKGQRGSAMVDAIPFGVQHEDLAAIEVKPTWQSASVPDKKTEEAAMAERKRREAMRKSLLELSHTPWTSQSGLFVVNQRILSVFGFLNTFSVFLNVEKVSLESFKTALFAEDYKDRVLVPVYAKLIKAVSHERRKSGKDGLGELVQIAAESVFGNPKLEDLVKALGEPEPSENPAGFTRIQWFVGDPTSKNWGAYMKSFVYDVANLYEIEVHTKEFTPGPQTVSSDPLSRAADRLLFLSFLIEICMVGLRFRSYFDTEIETFKDNETKRQAIIQEIKRIRGEVASTGLTEQTHGPLDAAEKALAEIDAQNTPEVIRTQIGTYSDIVFLMISGDIFYLVNKHFFVLEKASWCALIALLETEAKKNLNLIEQMKRFMRLV
;
A
#
# COMPACT_ATOMS: atom_id res chain seq x y z
N MET A 1 25.43 10.77 -19.46
CA MET A 1 25.48 9.52 -18.65
C MET A 1 26.14 9.90 -17.34
N ILE A 2 25.65 9.46 -16.17
CA ILE A 2 26.24 9.88 -14.89
C ILE A 2 27.59 9.19 -14.71
N GLU A 3 28.68 9.95 -14.83
CA GLU A 3 30.05 9.43 -14.77
C GLU A 3 30.56 9.37 -13.33
N SER A 4 30.15 10.32 -12.48
CA SER A 4 30.53 10.36 -11.08
C SER A 4 30.04 9.14 -10.30
N ALA A 5 30.98 8.39 -9.71
CA ALA A 5 30.67 7.22 -8.88
C ALA A 5 29.89 7.60 -7.62
N ALA A 6 30.21 8.73 -6.99
CA ALA A 6 29.50 9.23 -5.82
C ALA A 6 28.04 9.58 -6.14
N LEU A 7 27.78 10.21 -7.30
CA LEU A 7 26.41 10.48 -7.75
C LEU A 7 25.65 9.20 -8.06
N ARG A 8 26.28 8.23 -8.73
CA ARG A 8 25.67 6.92 -9.00
C ARG A 8 25.30 6.19 -7.70
N GLN A 9 26.20 6.18 -6.72
CA GLN A 9 25.95 5.60 -5.41
C GLN A 9 24.82 6.33 -4.68
N PHE A 10 24.78 7.67 -4.71
CA PHE A 10 23.69 8.44 -4.14
C PHE A 10 22.34 8.12 -4.80
N VAL A 11 22.28 8.09 -6.13
CA VAL A 11 21.06 7.79 -6.89
C VAL A 11 20.52 6.40 -6.53
N ILE A 12 21.40 5.39 -6.45
CA ILE A 12 21.03 4.02 -6.06
C ILE A 12 20.56 3.97 -4.61
N SER A 13 21.32 4.54 -3.67
CA SER A 13 20.95 4.56 -2.25
C SER A 13 19.61 5.26 -2.03
N TYR A 14 19.40 6.42 -2.67
CA TYR A 14 18.15 7.17 -2.57
C TYR A 14 16.96 6.37 -3.13
N PHE A 15 17.17 5.67 -4.24
CA PHE A 15 16.16 4.78 -4.82
C PHE A 15 15.82 3.59 -3.90
N LEU A 16 16.83 2.93 -3.34
CA LEU A 16 16.65 1.79 -2.43
C LEU A 16 15.95 2.19 -1.12
N ILE A 17 16.14 3.43 -0.66
CA ILE A 17 15.46 3.97 0.52
C ILE A 17 14.00 4.37 0.19
N HIS A 18 13.70 4.69 -1.08
CA HIS A 18 12.38 5.16 -1.51
C HIS A 18 11.79 4.36 -2.70
N PRO A 19 11.71 3.03 -2.65
CA PRO A 19 11.37 2.20 -3.81
C PRO A 19 9.89 2.34 -4.24
N THR A 20 9.02 2.85 -3.38
CA THR A 20 7.58 3.02 -3.64
C THR A 20 7.21 4.40 -4.18
N ARG A 21 8.16 5.35 -4.27
CA ARG A 21 7.86 6.69 -4.80
C ARG A 21 7.75 6.65 -6.33
N PRO A 22 6.80 7.39 -6.92
CA PRO A 22 6.71 7.62 -8.37
C PRO A 22 8.07 7.96 -8.99
N LEU A 23 8.45 7.30 -10.08
CA LEU A 23 9.79 7.48 -10.68
C LEU A 23 10.06 8.93 -11.06
N CYS A 24 9.08 9.65 -11.61
CA CYS A 24 9.18 11.07 -11.94
C CYS A 24 9.44 11.94 -10.70
N SER A 25 8.73 11.66 -9.60
CA SER A 25 8.90 12.38 -8.33
C SER A 25 10.27 12.11 -7.73
N LEU A 26 10.70 10.85 -7.77
CA LEU A 26 12.01 10.40 -7.30
C LEU A 26 13.15 11.05 -8.11
N VAL A 27 13.08 11.01 -9.44
CA VAL A 27 14.03 11.68 -10.34
C VAL A 27 14.08 13.18 -10.07
N ASN A 28 12.93 13.85 -9.87
CA ASN A 28 12.89 15.27 -9.54
C ASN A 28 13.57 15.58 -8.20
N LYS A 29 13.31 14.79 -7.15
CA LYS A 29 13.93 14.97 -5.82
C LYS A 29 15.43 14.67 -5.83
N ILE A 30 15.85 13.61 -6.52
CA ILE A 30 17.26 13.27 -6.71
C ILE A 30 17.96 14.39 -7.46
N THR A 31 17.39 14.84 -8.58
CA THR A 31 17.98 15.92 -9.38
C THR A 31 18.07 17.22 -8.58
N LYS A 32 17.03 17.57 -7.81
CA LYS A 32 17.06 18.75 -6.91
C LYS A 32 18.14 18.62 -5.83
N SER A 33 18.33 17.42 -5.27
CA SER A 33 19.36 17.17 -4.26
C SER A 33 20.76 17.27 -4.85
N ILE A 34 20.94 16.70 -6.05
CA ILE A 34 22.16 16.85 -6.83
C ILE A 34 22.45 18.33 -7.08
N HIS A 35 21.49 19.13 -7.53
CA HIS A 35 21.76 20.55 -7.84
C HIS A 35 22.01 21.43 -6.62
N SER A 36 21.59 21.02 -5.42
CA SER A 36 21.67 21.85 -4.20
C SER A 36 22.79 21.46 -3.25
N LYS A 37 23.38 20.26 -3.39
CA LYS A 37 24.36 19.72 -2.46
C LYS A 37 25.45 18.93 -3.19
N PHE A 38 26.61 18.80 -2.56
CA PHE A 38 27.67 17.91 -2.99
C PHE A 38 27.76 16.68 -2.07
N PHE A 39 28.29 15.58 -2.57
CA PHE A 39 28.32 14.30 -1.85
C PHE A 39 29.74 13.87 -1.51
N LYS A 40 29.88 13.08 -0.44
CA LYS A 40 31.16 12.47 -0.07
C LYS A 40 31.68 11.56 -1.19
N GLY A 41 32.97 11.65 -1.47
CA GLY A 41 33.65 10.96 -2.57
C GLY A 41 33.46 11.63 -3.94
N GLU A 42 32.79 12.79 -3.99
CA GLU A 42 32.55 13.50 -5.24
C GLU A 42 33.76 14.37 -5.63
N ILE A 43 34.15 14.33 -6.90
CA ILE A 43 35.21 15.16 -7.47
C ILE A 43 34.64 16.54 -7.86
N VAL A 44 35.24 17.59 -7.31
CA VAL A 44 34.80 18.98 -7.44
C VAL A 44 35.95 19.89 -7.85
N PHE A 45 35.64 21.00 -8.50
CA PHE A 45 36.57 22.06 -8.85
C PHE A 45 36.39 23.25 -7.90
N LEU A 46 37.48 23.71 -7.29
CA LEU A 46 37.46 24.84 -6.36
C LEU A 46 37.67 26.14 -7.14
N LYS A 47 36.63 26.98 -7.22
CA LYS A 47 36.67 28.25 -7.99
C LYS A 47 37.76 29.20 -7.52
N SER A 48 38.05 29.23 -6.22
CA SER A 48 39.01 30.18 -5.62
C SER A 48 40.46 29.85 -5.91
N LYS A 49 40.76 28.57 -6.22
CA LYS A 49 42.13 28.08 -6.41
C LYS A 49 42.39 27.48 -7.79
N GLU A 50 41.35 27.33 -8.59
CA GLU A 50 41.38 26.67 -9.90
C GLU A 50 41.94 25.24 -9.87
N LEU A 51 41.77 24.55 -8.73
CA LEU A 51 42.25 23.18 -8.51
C LEU A 51 41.08 22.19 -8.38
N THR A 52 41.36 20.92 -8.68
CA THR A 52 40.42 19.82 -8.47
C THR A 52 40.65 19.20 -7.10
N GLY A 53 39.57 18.85 -6.41
CA GLY A 53 39.60 18.14 -5.15
C GLY A 53 38.49 17.10 -5.03
N CYS A 54 38.51 16.35 -3.93
CA CYS A 54 37.51 15.35 -3.60
C CYS A 54 36.86 15.70 -2.27
N ILE A 55 35.53 15.63 -2.18
CA ILE A 55 34.83 15.86 -0.92
C ILE A 55 35.03 14.66 0.00
N VAL A 56 35.63 14.89 1.16
CA VAL A 56 35.89 13.83 2.14
C VAL A 56 34.84 13.84 3.24
N ASP A 57 34.28 15.01 3.55
CA ASP A 57 33.24 15.14 4.56
C ASP A 57 32.32 16.37 4.37
N THR A 58 31.19 16.36 5.07
CA THR A 58 30.22 17.46 5.11
C THR A 58 30.12 18.04 6.50
N THR A 59 30.21 19.36 6.65
CA THR A 59 30.10 20.08 7.93
C THR A 59 28.84 20.94 7.95
N GLU A 60 28.49 21.52 9.10
CA GLU A 60 27.37 22.48 9.20
C GLU A 60 27.59 23.75 8.36
N GLN A 61 28.86 24.13 8.12
CA GLN A 61 29.22 25.37 7.41
C GLN A 61 29.61 25.15 5.95
N GLY A 62 29.81 23.91 5.51
CA GLY A 62 30.26 23.61 4.14
C GLY A 62 30.72 22.17 3.94
N TYR A 63 31.87 22.02 3.28
CA TYR A 63 32.41 20.74 2.84
C TYR A 63 33.90 20.68 3.14
N ILE A 64 34.40 19.53 3.59
CA ILE A 64 35.83 19.27 3.70
C ILE A 64 36.30 18.69 2.37
N VAL A 65 37.15 19.43 1.66
CA VAL A 65 37.67 19.06 0.34
C VAL A 65 39.15 18.75 0.45
N GLU A 66 39.53 17.58 -0.06
CA GLU A 66 40.90 17.15 -0.19
C GLU A 66 41.42 17.55 -1.58
N ILE A 67 42.40 18.44 -1.60
CA ILE A 67 42.95 19.07 -2.80
C ILE A 67 44.26 18.37 -3.16
N TYR A 68 44.37 17.97 -4.41
CA TYR A 68 45.55 17.33 -4.97
C TYR A 68 46.29 18.37 -5.81
N ASP A 69 47.44 18.83 -5.32
CA ASP A 69 48.37 19.72 -6.03
C ASP A 69 49.55 18.87 -6.52
N ASP A 70 49.90 18.99 -7.80
CA ASP A 70 50.98 18.23 -8.45
C ASP A 70 52.34 18.43 -7.75
N ASN A 71 52.48 19.48 -6.94
CA ASN A 71 53.70 19.81 -6.20
C ASN A 71 53.76 19.24 -4.76
N GLN A 72 52.72 18.55 -4.27
CA GLN A 72 52.66 18.06 -2.88
C GLN A 72 52.34 16.56 -2.79
N ILE A 73 53.15 15.84 -2.01
CA ILE A 73 53.02 14.39 -1.80
C ILE A 73 51.81 14.05 -0.90
N VAL A 74 51.37 14.99 -0.06
CA VAL A 74 50.25 14.80 0.88
C VAL A 74 49.08 15.71 0.48
N PRO A 75 47.88 15.16 0.29
CA PRO A 75 46.70 15.96 -0.04
C PRO A 75 46.35 16.93 1.08
N GLN A 76 46.09 18.19 0.75
CA GLN A 76 45.65 19.20 1.73
C GLN A 76 44.14 19.12 1.93
N LYS A 77 43.68 19.15 3.17
CA LYS A 77 42.25 19.18 3.51
C LYS A 77 41.83 20.57 3.94
N GLU A 78 40.81 21.10 3.29
CA GLU A 78 40.29 22.44 3.57
C GLU A 78 38.78 22.44 3.70
N GLU A 79 38.26 23.28 4.59
CA GLU A 79 36.82 23.52 4.70
C GLU A 79 36.40 24.63 3.73
N VAL A 80 35.48 24.30 2.83
CA VAL A 80 35.07 25.13 1.70
C VAL A 80 33.55 25.23 1.64
N LYS A 81 33.03 26.44 1.45
CA LYS A 81 31.58 26.66 1.25
C LYS A 81 31.14 26.14 -0.11
N GLY A 82 29.94 25.57 -0.19
CA GLY A 82 29.39 25.01 -1.43
C GLY A 82 29.33 26.00 -2.62
N SER A 83 29.18 27.31 -2.36
CA SER A 83 29.19 28.34 -3.40
C SER A 83 30.53 28.48 -4.14
N MET A 84 31.62 28.05 -3.50
CA MET A 84 32.98 28.07 -4.04
C MET A 84 33.35 26.80 -4.82
N LEU A 85 32.45 25.83 -4.87
CA LEU A 85 32.65 24.57 -5.57
C LEU A 85 31.91 24.57 -6.90
N LEU A 86 32.50 23.93 -7.91
CA LEU A 86 31.88 23.56 -9.17
C LEU A 86 31.93 22.04 -9.30
N ARG A 87 30.82 21.46 -9.73
CA ARG A 87 30.76 20.05 -10.05
C ARG A 87 31.30 19.83 -11.46
N LYS A 88 32.13 18.79 -11.63
CA LYS A 88 32.66 18.39 -12.95
C LYS A 88 31.59 17.73 -13.84
N ASP A 89 30.66 16.99 -13.24
CA ASP A 89 29.63 16.20 -13.91
C ASP A 89 28.22 16.63 -13.46
N SER A 90 27.41 17.24 -14.32
CA SER A 90 26.03 17.59 -13.97
C SER A 90 25.07 16.49 -14.41
N ALA A 91 24.39 15.85 -13.45
CA ALA A 91 23.35 14.87 -13.78
C ALA A 91 22.01 15.58 -14.06
N THR A 92 21.59 15.58 -15.32
CA THR A 92 20.27 16.06 -15.73
C THR A 92 19.16 15.09 -15.32
N LYS A 93 17.91 15.57 -15.27
CA LYS A 93 16.74 14.71 -14.97
C LYS A 93 16.68 13.48 -15.87
N ASN A 94 16.96 13.65 -17.16
CA ASN A 94 16.95 12.57 -18.13
C ASN A 94 18.06 11.55 -17.85
N GLU A 95 19.26 11.99 -17.46
CA GLU A 95 20.36 11.07 -17.16
C GLU A 95 20.13 10.29 -15.87
N VAL A 96 19.55 10.91 -14.84
CA VAL A 96 19.11 10.22 -13.62
C VAL A 96 18.04 9.19 -13.95
N LEU A 97 17.06 9.54 -14.78
CA LEU A 97 16.00 8.64 -15.23
C LEU A 97 16.57 7.45 -16.01
N THR A 98 17.42 7.71 -17.02
CA THR A 98 18.05 6.65 -17.83
C THR A 98 18.95 5.75 -17.00
N PHE A 99 19.70 6.31 -16.04
CA PHE A 99 20.54 5.53 -15.14
C PHE A 99 19.71 4.63 -14.23
N LEU A 100 18.64 5.15 -13.61
CA LEU A 100 17.73 4.34 -12.80
C LEU A 100 17.06 3.24 -13.62
N LEU A 101 16.58 3.55 -14.83
CA LEU A 101 15.99 2.54 -15.74
C LEU A 101 17.00 1.46 -16.16
N GLY A 102 18.26 1.83 -16.40
CA GLY A 102 19.33 0.86 -16.71
C GLY A 102 19.62 -0.08 -15.54
N VAL A 103 19.87 0.48 -14.36
CA VAL A 103 20.13 -0.30 -13.13
C VAL A 103 18.94 -1.20 -12.78
N THR A 104 17.71 -0.72 -13.00
CA THR A 104 16.50 -1.46 -12.66
C THR A 104 16.09 -2.53 -13.68
N ARG A 105 16.52 -2.42 -14.94
CA ARG A 105 16.26 -3.43 -15.98
C ARG A 105 17.20 -4.64 -15.87
N ASP A 106 18.46 -4.37 -15.56
CA ASP A 106 19.53 -5.38 -15.61
C ASP A 106 19.76 -6.11 -14.28
N THR A 107 19.19 -5.63 -13.17
CA THR A 107 19.30 -6.28 -11.86
C THR A 107 17.99 -6.95 -11.43
N PRO A 108 18.02 -8.14 -10.79
CA PRO A 108 16.82 -8.83 -10.30
C PRO A 108 15.99 -7.99 -9.31
N LEU A 109 16.66 -7.21 -8.46
CA LEU A 109 16.04 -6.28 -7.50
C LEU A 109 15.31 -5.13 -8.22
N GLY A 110 15.85 -4.68 -9.34
CA GLY A 110 15.29 -3.64 -10.19
C GLY A 110 13.96 -3.99 -10.84
N ARG A 111 13.79 -5.26 -11.26
CA ARG A 111 12.57 -5.75 -11.92
C ARG A 111 11.37 -5.83 -10.97
N VAL A 112 11.61 -6.06 -9.68
CA VAL A 112 10.59 -6.10 -8.64
C VAL A 112 10.07 -4.69 -8.30
N ILE A 113 10.94 -3.68 -8.36
CA ILE A 113 10.59 -2.27 -8.07
C ILE A 113 10.02 -1.55 -9.31
N LEU A 114 10.34 -2.04 -10.53
CA LEU A 114 9.81 -1.49 -11.79
C LEU A 114 8.27 -1.54 -11.88
N GLY A 115 7.65 -2.55 -11.27
CA GLY A 115 6.20 -2.76 -11.31
C GLY A 115 5.39 -1.68 -10.59
N SER A 116 5.98 -1.01 -9.58
CA SER A 116 5.35 0.07 -8.82
C SER A 116 5.72 1.48 -9.31
N ALA A 117 6.91 1.66 -9.90
CA ALA A 117 7.43 2.99 -10.25
C ALA A 117 7.20 3.40 -11.73
N VAL A 118 6.99 2.45 -12.65
CA VAL A 118 6.84 2.71 -14.11
C VAL A 118 5.39 2.89 -14.57
N GLN A 119 4.39 2.57 -13.72
CA GLN A 119 2.99 2.82 -14.03
C GLN A 119 2.67 4.31 -14.29
N ASP A 120 3.47 5.24 -13.75
CA ASP A 120 3.24 6.69 -13.89
C ASP A 120 3.77 7.31 -15.20
N LEU A 121 4.57 6.59 -15.99
CA LEU A 121 5.31 7.23 -17.09
C LEU A 121 4.68 7.09 -18.48
N GLY A 122 3.72 6.20 -18.72
CA GLY A 122 3.03 6.11 -20.03
C GLY A 122 3.90 5.93 -21.30
N ILE A 123 5.22 5.71 -21.16
CA ILE A 123 6.19 5.73 -22.27
C ILE A 123 6.34 4.36 -22.97
N PHE A 124 5.86 3.26 -22.40
CA PHE A 124 5.86 1.95 -23.08
C PHE A 124 4.55 1.70 -23.85
N LYS A 125 4.21 2.58 -24.79
CA LYS A 125 3.36 2.24 -25.93
C LYS A 125 4.26 1.73 -27.07
N GLY A 126 4.66 0.47 -27.01
CA GLY A 126 5.40 -0.11 -28.15
C GLY A 126 6.16 -1.40 -27.91
N GLN A 127 5.45 -2.50 -27.61
CA GLN A 127 5.54 -3.80 -28.28
C GLN A 127 4.70 -4.82 -27.51
N ARG A 128 3.71 -5.39 -28.23
CA ARG A 128 2.52 -6.05 -27.70
C ARG A 128 2.79 -7.50 -27.28
N GLY A 129 2.17 -7.91 -26.17
CA GLY A 129 1.46 -9.17 -26.04
C GLY A 129 0.00 -8.84 -25.72
N SER A 130 -0.92 -9.28 -26.56
CA SER A 130 -2.31 -8.81 -26.66
C SER A 130 -3.21 -9.18 -25.46
N ALA A 131 -3.60 -8.19 -24.66
CA ALA A 131 -4.94 -8.03 -24.08
C ALA A 131 -5.06 -6.60 -23.52
N MET A 132 -5.95 -5.79 -24.10
CA MET A 132 -6.34 -4.49 -23.55
C MET A 132 -6.95 -4.71 -22.17
N VAL A 133 -6.25 -4.27 -21.12
CA VAL A 133 -6.91 -3.80 -19.90
C VAL A 133 -6.74 -2.30 -19.95
N ASP A 134 -7.78 -1.64 -20.48
CA ASP A 134 -7.92 -0.20 -20.30
C ASP A 134 -7.87 0.08 -18.78
N ALA A 135 -6.89 0.87 -18.37
CA ALA A 135 -6.87 1.46 -17.05
C ALA A 135 -8.11 2.36 -16.95
N ILE A 136 -9.15 1.90 -16.26
CA ILE A 136 -10.28 2.75 -15.88
C ILE A 136 -9.84 3.54 -14.64
N PRO A 137 -9.86 4.89 -14.69
CA PRO A 137 -9.74 5.71 -13.50
C PRO A 137 -11.00 5.49 -12.65
N PHE A 138 -10.83 4.96 -11.44
CA PHE A 138 -11.92 4.87 -10.49
C PHE A 138 -12.28 6.30 -10.01
N GLY A 139 -13.41 6.80 -10.50
CA GLY A 139 -14.05 8.03 -10.02
C GLY A 139 -14.24 9.10 -11.10
N VAL A 140 -15.12 8.85 -12.07
CA VAL A 140 -15.79 9.96 -12.77
C VAL A 140 -17.25 9.93 -12.34
N GLN A 141 -17.64 11.01 -11.69
CA GLN A 141 -19.02 11.35 -11.36
C GLN A 141 -19.83 11.39 -12.66
N HIS A 142 -20.89 10.59 -12.75
CA HIS A 142 -22.02 10.95 -13.60
C HIS A 142 -23.01 11.67 -12.69
N GLU A 143 -22.97 13.00 -12.71
CA GLU A 143 -24.11 13.87 -13.00
C GLU A 143 -23.70 15.35 -12.83
N ASP A 144 -24.06 16.16 -13.82
CA ASP A 144 -24.02 17.63 -13.94
C ASP A 144 -22.68 18.37 -14.12
N LEU A 145 -22.17 18.36 -15.36
CA LEU A 145 -21.48 19.52 -15.96
C LEU A 145 -22.04 19.76 -17.37
N ALA A 146 -23.26 20.30 -17.41
CA ALA A 146 -23.65 21.20 -18.48
C ALA A 146 -22.89 22.52 -18.27
N ALA A 147 -22.30 23.06 -19.33
CA ALA A 147 -21.52 24.30 -19.40
C ALA A 147 -20.11 24.27 -18.80
N ILE A 148 -19.11 24.00 -19.65
CA ILE A 148 -17.95 24.88 -19.91
C ILE A 148 -17.33 24.37 -21.22
N GLU A 149 -17.56 25.10 -22.31
CA GLU A 149 -16.80 24.96 -23.54
C GLU A 149 -15.37 25.47 -23.32
N VAL A 150 -14.39 24.58 -23.37
CA VAL A 150 -13.02 24.95 -23.76
C VAL A 150 -12.57 23.91 -24.76
N LYS A 151 -12.58 24.28 -26.06
CA LYS A 151 -12.01 23.48 -27.14
C LYS A 151 -10.48 23.51 -27.05
N PRO A 152 -9.79 22.37 -26.96
CA PRO A 152 -8.48 22.21 -27.56
C PRO A 152 -8.69 21.65 -28.97
N THR A 153 -8.36 22.49 -29.94
CA THR A 153 -8.19 22.15 -31.35
C THR A 153 -7.31 20.89 -31.49
N TRP A 154 -7.58 20.08 -32.52
CA TRP A 154 -6.93 18.80 -32.91
C TRP A 154 -7.59 17.51 -32.40
N GLN A 155 -8.85 17.29 -32.80
CA GLN A 155 -9.38 15.93 -33.02
C GLN A 155 -10.02 15.87 -34.40
N SER A 156 -9.44 15.04 -35.28
CA SER A 156 -10.15 14.55 -36.46
C SER A 156 -11.38 13.78 -35.97
N ALA A 157 -12.57 14.21 -36.37
CA ALA A 157 -13.81 13.52 -36.08
C ALA A 157 -13.78 12.11 -36.68
N SER A 158 -13.51 11.09 -35.85
CA SER A 158 -13.83 9.71 -36.19
C SER A 158 -15.27 9.44 -35.77
N VAL A 159 -16.13 9.24 -36.77
CA VAL A 159 -17.51 8.76 -36.58
C VAL A 159 -17.48 7.47 -35.74
N PRO A 160 -18.23 7.36 -34.63
CA PRO A 160 -18.30 6.11 -33.89
C PRO A 160 -19.01 5.06 -34.75
N ASP A 161 -18.32 3.95 -34.99
CA ASP A 161 -18.82 2.82 -35.76
C ASP A 161 -20.06 2.23 -35.02
N LYS A 162 -21.18 2.01 -35.71
CA LYS A 162 -22.41 1.44 -35.10
C LYS A 162 -22.17 0.09 -34.41
N LYS A 163 -21.13 -0.64 -34.83
CA LYS A 163 -20.68 -1.91 -34.21
C LYS A 163 -20.17 -1.74 -32.77
N THR A 164 -19.65 -0.56 -32.41
CA THR A 164 -19.16 -0.28 -31.05
C THR A 164 -20.30 0.02 -30.06
N GLU A 165 -21.40 0.61 -30.51
CA GLU A 165 -22.57 0.90 -29.67
C GLU A 165 -23.39 -0.36 -29.33
N GLU A 166 -23.60 -1.25 -30.30
CA GLU A 166 -24.30 -2.53 -30.07
C GLU A 166 -23.53 -3.42 -29.10
N ALA A 167 -22.20 -3.48 -29.24
CA ALA A 167 -21.34 -4.21 -28.31
C ALA A 167 -21.36 -3.60 -26.90
N ALA A 168 -21.36 -2.27 -26.79
CA ALA A 168 -21.46 -1.57 -25.51
C ALA A 168 -22.82 -1.79 -24.83
N MET A 169 -23.93 -1.77 -25.58
CA MET A 169 -25.27 -2.06 -25.05
C MET A 169 -25.42 -3.52 -24.61
N ALA A 170 -24.91 -4.48 -25.40
CA ALA A 170 -24.92 -5.89 -25.04
C ALA A 170 -24.11 -6.15 -23.76
N GLU A 171 -22.95 -5.51 -23.62
CA GLU A 171 -22.12 -5.60 -22.42
C GLU A 171 -22.79 -4.95 -21.21
N ARG A 172 -23.47 -3.81 -21.38
CA ARG A 172 -24.24 -3.16 -20.31
C ARG A 172 -25.38 -4.04 -19.80
N LYS A 173 -26.18 -4.62 -20.71
CA LYS A 173 -27.28 -5.54 -20.37
C LYS A 173 -26.76 -6.79 -19.65
N ARG A 174 -25.61 -7.30 -20.07
CA ARG A 174 -24.92 -8.42 -19.43
C ARG A 174 -24.47 -8.08 -18.00
N ARG A 175 -23.88 -6.90 -17.77
CA ARG A 175 -23.50 -6.44 -16.43
C ARG A 175 -24.70 -6.30 -15.51
N GLU A 176 -25.80 -5.74 -15.99
CA GLU A 176 -27.03 -5.60 -15.22
C GLU A 176 -27.63 -6.97 -14.85
N ALA A 177 -27.62 -7.94 -15.77
CA ALA A 177 -28.05 -9.30 -15.50
C ALA A 177 -27.19 -9.96 -14.41
N MET A 178 -25.85 -9.84 -14.49
CA MET A 178 -24.95 -10.40 -13.47
C MET A 178 -25.18 -9.75 -12.10
N ARG A 179 -25.31 -8.42 -12.03
CA ARG A 179 -25.60 -7.72 -10.77
C ARG A 179 -26.90 -8.24 -10.16
N LYS A 180 -27.94 -8.45 -10.97
CA LYS A 180 -29.21 -9.00 -10.51
C LYS A 180 -29.04 -10.42 -9.95
N SER A 181 -28.35 -11.30 -10.67
CA SER A 181 -28.09 -12.67 -10.21
C SER A 181 -27.25 -12.72 -8.93
N LEU A 182 -26.28 -11.81 -8.76
CA LEU A 182 -25.51 -11.72 -7.50
C LEU A 182 -26.37 -11.24 -6.34
N LEU A 183 -27.28 -10.29 -6.56
CA LEU A 183 -28.23 -9.84 -5.53
C LEU A 183 -29.25 -10.93 -5.15
N GLU A 184 -29.50 -11.90 -6.03
CA GLU A 184 -30.31 -13.09 -5.72
C GLU A 184 -29.55 -14.08 -4.82
N LEU A 185 -28.21 -14.05 -4.77
CA LEU A 185 -27.40 -14.92 -3.89
C LEU A 185 -27.24 -14.40 -2.46
N SER A 186 -27.49 -13.12 -2.23
CA SER A 186 -27.45 -12.48 -0.91
C SER A 186 -28.53 -11.41 -0.83
N HIS A 187 -29.60 -11.70 -0.10
CA HIS A 187 -30.79 -10.85 -0.03
C HIS A 187 -30.63 -9.64 0.90
N THR A 188 -29.67 -9.67 1.82
CA THR A 188 -29.52 -8.62 2.83
C THR A 188 -28.18 -7.91 2.65
N PRO A 189 -28.16 -6.60 2.34
CA PRO A 189 -26.92 -5.86 2.33
C PRO A 189 -26.34 -5.85 3.75
N TRP A 190 -25.02 -6.02 3.86
CA TRP A 190 -24.29 -5.86 5.12
C TRP A 190 -24.39 -4.41 5.65
N THR A 191 -24.72 -3.48 4.75
CA THR A 191 -24.87 -2.06 5.02
C THR A 191 -26.25 -1.57 4.63
N SER A 192 -27.07 -1.17 5.60
CA SER A 192 -28.44 -0.66 5.39
C SER A 192 -28.51 0.79 4.88
N GLN A 193 -27.41 1.56 4.95
CA GLN A 193 -27.38 2.98 4.58
C GLN A 193 -26.29 3.28 3.54
N SER A 194 -26.70 3.79 2.38
CA SER A 194 -25.82 4.16 1.25
C SER A 194 -24.87 5.31 1.57
N GLY A 195 -25.23 6.18 2.52
CA GLY A 195 -24.42 7.32 2.97
C GLY A 195 -23.16 6.95 3.76
N LEU A 196 -23.01 5.68 4.16
CA LEU A 196 -21.86 5.19 4.93
C LEU A 196 -20.85 4.42 4.09
N PHE A 197 -20.93 4.47 2.76
CA PHE A 197 -20.08 3.66 1.87
C PHE A 197 -18.58 3.80 2.18
N VAL A 198 -18.05 5.03 2.24
CA VAL A 198 -16.62 5.29 2.50
C VAL A 198 -16.19 4.77 3.87
N VAL A 199 -17.05 4.96 4.88
CA VAL A 199 -16.81 4.48 6.25
C VAL A 199 -16.78 2.95 6.26
N ASN A 200 -17.78 2.29 5.68
CA ASN A 200 -17.86 0.82 5.61
C ASN A 200 -16.70 0.22 4.81
N GLN A 201 -16.33 0.84 3.70
CA GLN A 201 -15.14 0.45 2.93
C GLN A 201 -13.89 0.52 3.81
N ARG A 202 -13.77 1.58 4.61
CA ARG A 202 -12.62 1.72 5.51
C ARG A 202 -12.66 0.75 6.68
N ILE A 203 -13.83 0.44 7.23
CA ILE A 203 -14.02 -0.61 8.24
C ILE A 203 -13.49 -1.94 7.71
N LEU A 204 -13.93 -2.36 6.52
CA LEU A 204 -13.49 -3.61 5.89
C LEU A 204 -11.98 -3.62 5.63
N SER A 205 -11.41 -2.50 5.17
CA SER A 205 -9.97 -2.38 4.91
C SER A 205 -9.15 -2.49 6.20
N VAL A 206 -9.51 -1.73 7.25
CA VAL A 206 -8.80 -1.74 8.54
C VAL A 206 -8.97 -3.08 9.23
N PHE A 207 -10.18 -3.63 9.27
CA PHE A 207 -10.46 -4.93 9.86
C PHE A 207 -9.71 -6.05 9.11
N GLY A 208 -9.72 -6.03 7.78
CA GLY A 208 -8.97 -6.96 6.95
C GLY A 208 -7.49 -6.97 7.31
N PHE A 209 -6.86 -5.80 7.41
CA PHE A 209 -5.47 -5.68 7.85
C PHE A 209 -5.24 -6.27 9.26
N LEU A 210 -6.07 -5.89 10.23
CA LEU A 210 -5.92 -6.37 11.61
C LEU A 210 -6.08 -7.89 11.72
N ASN A 211 -7.01 -8.47 10.97
CA ASN A 211 -7.25 -9.91 10.97
C ASN A 211 -6.08 -10.65 10.30
N THR A 212 -5.66 -10.19 9.11
CA THR A 212 -4.55 -10.75 8.33
C THR A 212 -3.22 -10.69 9.10
N PHE A 213 -2.92 -9.56 9.76
CA PHE A 213 -1.65 -9.34 10.46
C PHE A 213 -1.78 -9.44 11.99
N SER A 214 -2.82 -10.13 12.47
CA SER A 214 -3.10 -10.33 13.90
C SER A 214 -1.93 -10.97 14.65
N VAL A 215 -1.24 -11.93 14.02
CA VAL A 215 -0.06 -12.61 14.58
C VAL A 215 1.11 -11.63 14.74
N PHE A 216 1.43 -10.86 13.70
CA PHE A 216 2.50 -9.85 13.74
C PHE A 216 2.22 -8.79 14.80
N LEU A 217 1.00 -8.27 14.85
CA LEU A 217 0.59 -7.25 15.81
C LEU A 217 0.37 -7.82 17.23
N ASN A 218 0.25 -9.14 17.36
CA ASN A 218 -0.18 -9.82 18.58
C ASN A 218 -1.51 -9.26 19.11
N VAL A 219 -2.49 -9.14 18.19
CA VAL A 219 -3.87 -8.70 18.46
C VAL A 219 -4.77 -9.93 18.48
N GLU A 220 -5.64 -10.05 19.48
CA GLU A 220 -6.61 -11.13 19.55
C GLU A 220 -7.61 -11.06 18.39
N LYS A 221 -8.07 -12.22 17.91
CA LYS A 221 -9.07 -12.25 16.83
C LYS A 221 -10.40 -11.69 17.33
N VAL A 222 -10.93 -10.71 16.60
CA VAL A 222 -12.23 -10.09 16.87
C VAL A 222 -13.13 -10.29 15.65
N SER A 223 -14.44 -10.43 15.87
CA SER A 223 -15.40 -10.50 14.76
C SER A 223 -15.57 -9.13 14.09
N LEU A 224 -15.96 -9.12 12.81
CA LEU A 224 -16.21 -7.88 12.08
C LEU A 224 -17.32 -7.05 12.74
N GLU A 225 -18.39 -7.69 13.22
CA GLU A 225 -19.49 -7.00 13.90
C GLU A 225 -19.05 -6.38 15.22
N SER A 226 -18.30 -7.10 16.06
CA SER A 226 -17.78 -6.52 17.31
C SER A 226 -16.84 -5.35 17.04
N PHE A 227 -15.99 -5.44 16.02
CA PHE A 227 -15.13 -4.32 15.60
C PHE A 227 -15.95 -3.12 15.11
N LYS A 228 -16.95 -3.35 14.26
CA LYS A 228 -17.85 -2.31 13.77
C LYS A 228 -18.58 -1.63 14.92
N THR A 229 -19.21 -2.39 15.83
CA THR A 229 -19.91 -1.84 17.00
C THR A 229 -18.98 -0.98 17.85
N ALA A 230 -17.74 -1.43 18.10
CA ALA A 230 -16.77 -0.68 18.90
C ALA A 230 -16.38 0.66 18.26
N LEU A 231 -16.35 0.78 16.92
CA LEU A 231 -16.07 2.04 16.23
C LEU A 231 -17.15 3.10 16.48
N PHE A 232 -18.43 2.71 16.56
CA PHE A 232 -19.54 3.65 16.77
C PHE A 232 -19.88 3.89 18.25
N ALA A 233 -19.34 3.09 19.17
CA ALA A 233 -19.64 3.14 20.61
C ALA A 233 -19.33 4.51 21.24
N GLU A 234 -20.15 4.95 22.20
CA GLU A 234 -19.91 6.20 22.93
C GLU A 234 -18.69 6.10 23.85
N ASP A 235 -18.57 5.01 24.59
CA ASP A 235 -17.41 4.76 25.44
C ASP A 235 -16.26 4.17 24.62
N TYR A 236 -15.15 4.91 24.60
CA TYR A 236 -13.92 4.46 23.98
C TYR A 236 -13.27 3.28 24.71
N LYS A 237 -13.57 3.06 25.99
CA LYS A 237 -13.05 1.93 26.79
C LYS A 237 -13.66 0.58 26.40
N ASP A 238 -14.07 0.45 25.16
CA ASP A 238 -14.47 -0.80 24.54
C ASP A 238 -13.32 -1.83 24.63
N ARG A 239 -13.69 -3.08 24.92
CA ARG A 239 -12.74 -4.20 25.06
C ARG A 239 -12.03 -4.55 23.75
N VAL A 240 -12.50 -4.04 22.61
CA VAL A 240 -11.97 -4.32 21.27
C VAL A 240 -10.91 -3.30 20.85
N LEU A 241 -11.23 -2.00 20.86
CA LEU A 241 -10.34 -0.98 20.28
C LEU A 241 -9.12 -0.71 21.14
N VAL A 242 -9.26 -0.67 22.47
CA VAL A 242 -8.15 -0.36 23.38
C VAL A 242 -6.96 -1.32 23.20
N PRO A 243 -7.15 -2.66 23.15
CA PRO A 243 -6.06 -3.58 22.84
C PRO A 243 -5.44 -3.34 21.46
N VAL A 244 -6.25 -3.08 20.43
CA VAL A 244 -5.77 -2.82 19.06
C VAL A 244 -4.84 -1.61 19.04
N TYR A 245 -5.28 -0.49 19.62
CA TYR A 245 -4.46 0.70 19.74
C TYR A 245 -3.18 0.41 20.52
N ALA A 246 -3.26 -0.19 21.71
CA ALA A 246 -2.07 -0.51 22.50
C ALA A 246 -1.01 -1.31 21.72
N LYS A 247 -1.45 -2.26 20.88
CA LYS A 247 -0.56 -3.08 20.04
C LYS A 247 0.03 -2.31 18.87
N LEU A 248 -0.77 -1.51 18.15
CA LEU A 248 -0.28 -0.65 17.07
C LEU A 248 0.74 0.38 17.60
N ILE A 249 0.44 0.99 18.74
CA ILE A 249 1.33 1.95 19.42
C ILE A 249 2.63 1.28 19.83
N LYS A 250 2.56 0.05 20.34
CA LYS A 250 3.75 -0.75 20.67
C LYS A 250 4.57 -1.05 19.41
N ALA A 251 3.94 -1.35 18.27
CA ALA A 251 4.64 -1.52 17.00
C ALA A 251 5.33 -0.21 16.55
N VAL A 252 4.64 0.93 16.59
CA VAL A 252 5.22 2.26 16.29
C VAL A 252 6.38 2.60 17.25
N SER A 253 6.24 2.28 18.53
CA SER A 253 7.31 2.42 19.53
C SER A 253 8.57 1.64 19.17
N HIS A 254 8.39 0.42 18.64
CA HIS A 254 9.50 -0.38 18.20
C HIS A 254 10.16 0.15 16.93
N GLU A 255 9.39 0.71 16.00
CA GLU A 255 9.97 1.41 14.85
C GLU A 255 10.84 2.57 15.31
N ARG A 256 10.36 3.42 16.23
CA ARG A 256 11.19 4.48 16.83
C ARG A 256 12.49 3.97 17.44
N ARG A 257 12.45 2.85 18.17
CA ARG A 257 13.65 2.25 18.76
C ARG A 257 14.65 1.77 17.71
N LYS A 258 14.17 1.38 16.52
CA LYS A 258 14.99 0.86 15.42
C LYS A 258 15.51 1.97 14.50
N SER A 259 14.68 2.95 14.16
CA SER A 259 14.97 4.03 13.20
C SER A 259 15.37 5.35 13.83
N GLY A 260 15.28 5.47 15.16
CA GLY A 260 15.53 6.73 15.88
C GLY A 260 14.34 7.69 15.80
N LYS A 261 14.52 8.90 16.35
CA LYS A 261 13.49 9.93 16.37
C LYS A 261 13.20 10.45 14.95
N ASP A 262 14.24 10.76 14.20
CA ASP A 262 14.11 11.36 12.86
C ASP A 262 13.54 10.34 11.86
N GLY A 263 13.98 9.09 11.94
CA GLY A 263 13.40 8.01 11.14
C GLY A 263 11.93 7.77 11.45
N LEU A 264 11.49 7.85 12.72
CA LEU A 264 10.05 7.82 13.03
C LEU A 264 9.33 9.03 12.43
N GLY A 265 9.92 10.23 12.50
CA GLY A 265 9.35 11.44 11.90
C GLY A 265 9.05 11.28 10.41
N GLU A 266 9.97 10.69 9.65
CA GLU A 266 9.76 10.40 8.22
C GLU A 266 8.61 9.40 7.99
N LEU A 267 8.52 8.33 8.79
CA LEU A 267 7.43 7.36 8.68
C LEU A 267 6.07 7.99 9.01
N VAL A 268 6.02 8.84 10.02
CA VAL A 268 4.83 9.61 10.43
C VAL A 268 4.41 10.55 9.31
N GLN A 269 5.34 11.27 8.68
CA GLN A 269 5.03 12.16 7.57
C GLN A 269 4.46 11.40 6.36
N ILE A 270 5.10 10.29 5.97
CA ILE A 270 4.61 9.45 4.87
C ILE A 270 3.20 8.93 5.17
N ALA A 271 2.97 8.49 6.40
CA ALA A 271 1.66 8.00 6.82
C ALA A 271 0.59 9.09 6.83
N ALA A 272 0.94 10.30 7.25
CA ALA A 272 0.03 11.43 7.25
C ALA A 272 -0.37 11.84 5.83
N GLU A 273 0.61 11.93 4.92
CA GLU A 273 0.36 12.18 3.49
C GLU A 273 -0.52 11.09 2.87
N SER A 274 -0.30 9.81 3.22
CA SER A 274 -1.04 8.66 2.70
C SER A 274 -2.48 8.53 3.23
N VAL A 275 -2.75 9.05 4.43
CA VAL A 275 -4.07 8.97 5.07
C VAL A 275 -4.86 10.26 4.92
N PHE A 276 -4.30 11.40 5.34
CA PHE A 276 -4.99 12.69 5.35
C PHE A 276 -4.86 13.43 4.02
N GLY A 277 -3.79 13.19 3.25
CA GLY A 277 -3.61 13.74 1.91
C GLY A 277 -4.28 12.92 0.78
N ASN A 278 -5.00 11.84 1.13
CA ASN A 278 -5.55 10.91 0.15
C ASN A 278 -6.95 11.30 -0.30
N PRO A 279 -7.18 11.60 -1.60
CA PRO A 279 -8.50 11.99 -2.11
C PRO A 279 -9.60 10.95 -1.85
N LYS A 280 -9.23 9.66 -1.74
CA LYS A 280 -10.20 8.58 -1.47
C LYS A 280 -10.71 8.57 -0.03
N LEU A 281 -10.03 9.25 0.88
CA LEU A 281 -10.40 9.38 2.29
C LEU A 281 -10.92 10.79 2.62
N GLU A 282 -11.01 11.68 1.63
CA GLU A 282 -11.44 13.06 1.82
C GLU A 282 -12.83 13.14 2.45
N ASP A 283 -13.77 12.28 2.03
CA ASP A 283 -15.11 12.22 2.63
C ASP A 283 -15.08 11.77 4.11
N LEU A 284 -14.12 10.92 4.49
CA LEU A 284 -13.92 10.49 5.88
C LEU A 284 -13.32 11.63 6.72
N VAL A 285 -12.39 12.40 6.15
CA VAL A 285 -11.83 13.60 6.79
C VAL A 285 -12.90 14.68 6.93
N LYS A 286 -13.72 14.91 5.90
CA LYS A 286 -14.88 15.84 5.97
C LYS A 286 -15.88 15.45 7.04
N ALA A 287 -16.09 14.16 7.28
CA ALA A 287 -16.97 13.67 8.35
C ALA A 287 -16.46 14.03 9.77
N LEU A 288 -15.18 14.38 9.91
CA LEU A 288 -14.68 14.94 11.16
C LEU A 288 -15.15 16.38 11.36
N GLY A 289 -15.37 17.15 10.30
CA GLY A 289 -15.55 18.59 10.37
C GLY A 289 -14.23 19.34 10.53
N GLU A 290 -14.29 20.65 10.74
CA GLU A 290 -13.09 21.48 10.85
C GLU A 290 -12.26 21.11 12.09
N PRO A 291 -10.92 21.07 11.97
CA PRO A 291 -10.03 20.88 13.11
C PRO A 291 -10.19 22.07 14.06
N GLU A 292 -10.54 21.79 15.32
CA GLU A 292 -10.53 22.82 16.34
C GLU A 292 -9.07 23.25 16.60
N PRO A 293 -8.76 24.55 16.60
CA PRO A 293 -7.41 25.01 16.91
C PRO A 293 -7.05 24.53 18.32
N SER A 294 -5.99 23.71 18.44
CA SER A 294 -5.53 23.25 19.74
C SER A 294 -4.89 24.43 20.47
N GLU A 295 -5.65 25.09 21.35
CA GLU A 295 -5.05 25.97 22.33
C GLU A 295 -4.11 25.15 23.22
N ASN A 296 -2.96 25.73 23.59
CA ASN A 296 -2.02 25.09 24.51
C ASN A 296 -2.79 24.55 25.74
N PRO A 297 -2.91 23.22 25.90
CA PRO A 297 -3.86 22.69 26.85
C PRO A 297 -3.33 22.87 28.26
N ALA A 298 -3.98 23.77 29.03
CA ALA A 298 -3.75 23.85 30.46
C ALA A 298 -4.00 22.45 31.09
N GLY A 299 -2.98 21.89 31.74
CA GLY A 299 -3.07 20.62 32.47
C GLY A 299 -2.71 19.34 31.70
N PHE A 300 -2.35 19.40 30.41
CA PHE A 300 -1.79 18.24 29.72
C PHE A 300 -0.32 18.03 30.12
N THR A 301 -0.04 16.97 30.86
CA THR A 301 1.35 16.58 31.16
C THR A 301 1.86 15.69 30.03
N ARG A 302 2.66 16.29 29.14
CA ARG A 302 3.35 15.57 28.07
C ARG A 302 4.26 14.50 28.67
N ILE A 303 4.03 13.24 28.34
CA ILE A 303 4.95 12.16 28.69
C ILE A 303 5.89 11.89 27.52
N GLN A 304 7.17 11.62 27.84
CA GLN A 304 8.09 11.18 26.81
C GLN A 304 7.58 9.84 26.25
N TRP A 305 7.53 9.76 24.92
CA TRP A 305 7.05 8.57 24.24
C TRP A 305 7.81 7.32 24.70
N PHE A 306 7.05 6.27 25.04
CA PHE A 306 7.53 4.91 25.23
C PHE A 306 8.61 4.73 26.33
N VAL A 307 8.60 5.56 27.37
CA VAL A 307 9.43 5.33 28.58
C VAL A 307 9.01 4.04 29.30
N GLY A 308 7.80 3.53 29.03
CA GLY A 308 7.35 2.19 29.39
C GLY A 308 6.40 1.60 28.34
N ASP A 309 5.94 0.36 28.59
CA ASP A 309 5.00 -0.34 27.72
C ASP A 309 3.57 0.25 27.86
N PRO A 310 2.87 0.55 26.75
CA PRO A 310 1.46 0.92 26.80
C PRO A 310 0.60 -0.21 27.37
N THR A 311 -0.25 0.12 28.34
CA THR A 311 -1.23 -0.76 28.99
C THR A 311 -2.64 -0.21 28.82
N SER A 312 -3.66 -1.01 29.10
CA SER A 312 -5.07 -0.56 29.11
C SER A 312 -5.33 0.64 30.05
N LYS A 313 -4.47 0.90 31.03
CA LYS A 313 -4.62 2.01 31.99
C LYS A 313 -3.94 3.32 31.56
N ASN A 314 -2.90 3.27 30.71
CA ASN A 314 -2.09 4.45 30.36
C ASN A 314 -1.94 4.69 28.84
N TRP A 315 -2.49 3.84 27.97
CA TRP A 315 -2.43 4.00 26.52
C TRP A 315 -2.94 5.38 26.05
N GLY A 316 -4.01 5.90 26.67
CA GLY A 316 -4.60 7.20 26.29
C GLY A 316 -3.65 8.38 26.52
N ALA A 317 -2.84 8.34 27.58
CA ALA A 317 -1.81 9.34 27.83
C ALA A 317 -0.68 9.26 26.79
N TYR A 318 -0.31 8.05 26.39
CA TYR A 318 0.61 7.84 25.27
C TYR A 318 0.03 8.34 23.95
N MET A 319 -1.28 8.18 23.71
CA MET A 319 -1.97 8.67 22.52
C MET A 319 -2.06 10.17 22.43
N LYS A 320 -2.48 10.84 23.50
CA LYS A 320 -2.48 12.30 23.55
C LYS A 320 -1.07 12.86 23.37
N SER A 321 -0.06 12.24 23.99
CA SER A 321 1.34 12.64 23.79
C SER A 321 1.88 12.35 22.41
N PHE A 322 1.45 11.26 21.78
CA PHE A 322 1.81 10.94 20.40
C PHE A 322 1.22 11.95 19.42
N VAL A 323 -0.09 12.19 19.48
CA VAL A 323 -0.79 13.18 18.65
C VAL A 323 -0.21 14.58 18.86
N TYR A 324 0.01 14.99 20.12
CA TYR A 324 0.63 16.27 20.44
C TYR A 324 1.98 16.44 19.75
N ASP A 325 2.84 15.43 19.84
CA ASP A 325 4.19 15.51 19.26
C ASP A 325 4.14 15.44 17.72
N VAL A 326 3.26 14.64 17.12
CA VAL A 326 3.06 14.62 15.66
C VAL A 326 2.64 16.01 15.16
N ALA A 327 1.66 16.63 15.83
CA ALA A 327 1.17 17.95 15.47
C ALA A 327 2.21 19.05 15.67
N ASN A 328 2.83 19.12 16.86
CA ASN A 328 3.67 20.25 17.25
C ASN A 328 5.13 20.12 16.86
N LEU A 329 5.71 18.92 16.86
CA LEU A 329 7.14 18.74 16.56
C LEU A 329 7.42 18.52 15.08
N TYR A 330 6.48 17.92 14.37
CA TYR A 330 6.66 17.57 12.96
C TYR A 330 5.81 18.44 12.03
N GLU A 331 5.06 19.40 12.59
CA GLU A 331 4.19 20.32 11.83
C GLU A 331 3.20 19.57 10.92
N ILE A 332 2.73 18.41 11.37
CA ILE A 332 1.78 17.56 10.64
C ILE A 332 0.38 17.79 11.18
N GLU A 333 -0.54 18.17 10.31
CA GLU A 333 -1.95 18.28 10.69
C GLU A 333 -2.56 16.89 10.93
N VAL A 334 -2.96 16.63 12.18
CA VAL A 334 -3.62 15.38 12.60
C VAL A 334 -5.03 15.72 13.06
N HIS A 335 -6.03 15.23 12.33
CA HIS A 335 -7.44 15.60 12.53
C HIS A 335 -8.14 14.83 13.67
N THR A 336 -7.41 14.28 14.65
CA THR A 336 -8.00 13.36 15.62
C THR A 336 -8.70 14.07 16.77
N LYS A 337 -10.04 14.07 16.82
CA LYS A 337 -10.82 14.79 17.85
C LYS A 337 -10.76 14.13 19.23
N GLU A 338 -10.84 12.81 19.27
CA GLU A 338 -10.89 12.01 20.49
C GLU A 338 -9.55 12.01 21.25
N PHE A 339 -8.46 12.28 20.55
CA PHE A 339 -7.09 12.30 21.10
C PHE A 339 -6.44 13.67 21.13
N THR A 340 -7.19 14.74 20.84
CA THR A 340 -6.68 16.10 20.93
C THR A 340 -6.18 16.39 22.35
N PRO A 341 -4.99 17.00 22.50
CA PRO A 341 -4.53 17.53 23.77
C PRO A 341 -5.46 18.68 24.22
N GLY A 342 -6.29 18.47 25.26
CA GLY A 342 -7.22 19.51 25.73
C GLY A 342 -8.44 19.00 26.52
N PRO A 343 -9.34 19.91 26.94
CA PRO A 343 -10.64 19.54 27.50
C PRO A 343 -11.42 18.71 26.47
N GLN A 344 -11.94 17.57 26.89
CA GLN A 344 -12.46 16.52 26.01
C GLN A 344 -13.78 16.94 25.36
N THR A 345 -13.79 17.15 24.05
CA THR A 345 -15.02 17.23 23.25
C THR A 345 -15.18 15.94 22.46
N VAL A 346 -15.74 14.90 23.10
CA VAL A 346 -16.14 13.70 22.38
C VAL A 346 -17.30 14.09 21.46
N SER A 347 -17.15 13.86 20.15
CA SER A 347 -18.25 14.12 19.20
C SER A 347 -19.49 13.33 19.61
N SER A 348 -20.64 14.01 19.69
CA SER A 348 -21.93 13.36 19.95
C SER A 348 -22.44 12.58 18.73
N ASP A 349 -21.94 12.91 17.52
CA ASP A 349 -22.29 12.21 16.29
C ASP A 349 -21.55 10.86 16.19
N PRO A 350 -22.27 9.72 16.16
CA PRO A 350 -21.66 8.40 16.00
C PRO A 350 -20.82 8.26 14.73
N LEU A 351 -21.18 8.95 13.65
CA LEU A 351 -20.47 8.88 12.38
C LEU A 351 -19.11 9.57 12.46
N SER A 352 -19.08 10.80 12.97
CA SER A 352 -17.86 11.56 13.24
C SER A 352 -16.91 10.78 14.16
N ARG A 353 -17.41 10.13 15.22
CA ARG A 353 -16.59 9.26 16.10
C ARG A 353 -15.98 8.06 15.36
N ALA A 354 -16.80 7.36 14.57
CA ALA A 354 -16.30 6.21 13.81
C ALA A 354 -15.26 6.65 12.76
N ALA A 355 -15.48 7.80 12.10
CA ALA A 355 -14.53 8.38 11.17
C ALA A 355 -13.19 8.72 11.84
N ASP A 356 -13.23 9.34 13.02
CA ASP A 356 -12.04 9.72 13.80
C ASP A 356 -11.21 8.49 14.18
N ARG A 357 -11.87 7.49 14.76
CA ARG A 357 -11.24 6.22 15.13
C ARG A 357 -10.67 5.49 13.91
N LEU A 358 -11.39 5.47 12.79
CA LEU A 358 -10.92 4.84 11.56
C LEU A 358 -9.72 5.56 10.96
N LEU A 359 -9.71 6.89 10.93
CA LEU A 359 -8.59 7.69 10.44
C LEU A 359 -7.36 7.50 11.31
N PHE A 360 -7.54 7.45 12.63
CA PHE A 360 -6.42 7.23 13.52
C PHE A 360 -5.87 5.80 13.44
N LEU A 361 -6.72 4.78 13.40
CA LEU A 361 -6.29 3.40 13.13
C LEU A 361 -5.55 3.30 11.80
N SER A 362 -6.08 3.95 10.76
CA SER A 362 -5.46 4.03 9.44
C SER A 362 -4.07 4.62 9.49
N PHE A 363 -3.91 5.72 10.21
CA PHE A 363 -2.65 6.41 10.38
C PHE A 363 -1.61 5.52 11.09
N LEU A 364 -1.98 4.89 12.21
CA LEU A 364 -1.08 3.99 12.92
C LEU A 364 -0.71 2.74 12.11
N ILE A 365 -1.68 2.16 11.38
CA ILE A 365 -1.45 1.03 10.48
C ILE A 365 -0.47 1.44 9.39
N GLU A 366 -0.65 2.61 8.78
CA GLU A 366 0.22 3.10 7.73
C GLU A 366 1.65 3.30 8.23
N ILE A 367 1.85 3.89 9.42
CA ILE A 367 3.17 3.99 10.06
C ILE A 367 3.79 2.60 10.24
N CYS A 368 3.01 1.61 10.68
CA CYS A 368 3.49 0.24 10.82
C CYS A 368 3.90 -0.34 9.46
N MET A 369 3.07 -0.18 8.42
CA MET A 369 3.31 -0.71 7.08
C MET A 369 4.55 -0.12 6.41
N VAL A 370 4.80 1.19 6.59
CA VAL A 370 6.01 1.83 6.07
C VAL A 370 7.25 1.52 6.91
N GLY A 371 7.06 1.03 8.14
CA GLY A 371 8.11 0.62 9.07
C GLY A 371 8.92 -0.59 8.60
N LEU A 372 10.17 -0.66 9.05
CA LEU A 372 11.11 -1.70 8.62
C LEU A 372 10.72 -3.09 9.13
N ARG A 373 10.14 -3.20 10.33
CA ARG A 373 9.78 -4.53 10.89
C ARG A 373 8.63 -5.16 10.13
N PHE A 374 7.58 -4.37 9.83
CA PHE A 374 6.44 -4.89 9.08
C PHE A 374 6.88 -5.32 7.69
N ARG A 375 7.68 -4.50 6.99
CA ARG A 375 8.23 -4.88 5.67
C ARG A 375 9.03 -6.18 5.73
N SER A 376 9.94 -6.31 6.70
CA SER A 376 10.73 -7.55 6.86
C SER A 376 9.84 -8.77 7.13
N TYR A 377 8.81 -8.61 7.96
CA TYR A 377 7.81 -9.65 8.23
C TYR A 377 7.04 -10.01 6.95
N PHE A 378 6.50 -9.01 6.27
CA PHE A 378 5.71 -9.17 5.06
C PHE A 378 6.52 -9.81 3.92
N ASP A 379 7.79 -9.43 3.75
CA ASP A 379 8.70 -10.06 2.79
C ASP A 379 8.91 -11.54 3.11
N THR A 380 9.08 -11.88 4.39
CA THR A 380 9.22 -13.27 4.84
C THR A 380 7.95 -14.08 4.56
N GLU A 381 6.78 -13.52 4.85
CA GLU A 381 5.48 -14.16 4.55
C GLU A 381 5.27 -14.34 3.04
N ILE A 382 5.65 -13.36 2.21
CA ILE A 382 5.58 -13.45 0.76
C ILE A 382 6.48 -14.56 0.23
N GLU A 383 7.73 -14.62 0.67
CA GLU A 383 8.66 -15.67 0.21
C GLU A 383 8.17 -17.05 0.66
N THR A 384 7.70 -17.18 1.90
CA THR A 384 7.09 -18.42 2.40
C THR A 384 5.90 -18.85 1.55
N PHE A 385 5.04 -17.90 1.17
CA PHE A 385 3.90 -18.17 0.29
C PHE A 385 4.34 -18.58 -1.12
N LYS A 386 5.35 -17.94 -1.70
CA LYS A 386 5.89 -18.32 -3.03
C LYS A 386 6.49 -19.72 -3.01
N ASP A 387 7.22 -20.07 -1.96
CA ASP A 387 7.80 -21.40 -1.79
C ASP A 387 6.71 -22.45 -1.64
N ASN A 388 5.71 -22.18 -0.80
CA ASN A 388 4.57 -23.07 -0.62
C ASN A 388 3.73 -23.20 -1.90
N GLU A 389 3.56 -22.12 -2.67
CA GLU A 389 2.87 -22.19 -3.96
C GLU A 389 3.65 -23.01 -4.98
N THR A 390 4.97 -22.88 -5.01
CA THR A 390 5.83 -23.70 -5.87
C THR A 390 5.70 -25.18 -5.55
N LYS A 391 5.73 -25.54 -4.26
CA LYS A 391 5.50 -26.92 -3.78
C LYS A 391 4.10 -27.41 -4.13
N ARG A 392 3.08 -26.58 -3.90
CA ARG A 392 1.69 -26.88 -4.24
C ARG A 392 1.52 -27.22 -5.73
N GLN A 393 2.10 -26.40 -6.61
CA GLN A 393 2.04 -26.64 -8.06
C GLN A 393 2.75 -27.94 -8.45
N ALA A 394 3.89 -28.25 -7.82
CA ALA A 394 4.57 -29.54 -8.04
C ALA A 394 3.68 -30.73 -7.62
N ILE A 395 2.99 -30.66 -6.48
CA ILE A 395 2.05 -31.70 -6.05
C ILE A 395 0.87 -31.84 -7.01
N ILE A 396 0.30 -30.73 -7.50
CA ILE A 396 -0.80 -30.76 -8.47
C ILE A 396 -0.35 -31.41 -9.79
N GLN A 397 0.86 -31.11 -10.26
CA GLN A 397 1.42 -31.75 -11.45
C GLN A 397 1.62 -33.25 -11.24
N GLU A 398 2.08 -33.64 -10.05
CA GLU A 398 2.25 -35.04 -9.69
C GLU A 398 0.92 -35.80 -9.62
N ILE A 399 -0.12 -35.21 -9.00
CA ILE A 399 -1.48 -35.79 -9.00
C ILE A 399 -1.99 -35.97 -10.44
N LYS A 400 -1.79 -34.98 -11.32
CA LYS A 400 -2.18 -35.08 -12.73
C LYS A 400 -1.42 -36.19 -13.46
N ARG A 401 -0.12 -36.33 -13.20
CA ARG A 401 0.72 -37.40 -13.76
C ARG A 401 0.22 -38.77 -13.33
N ILE A 402 0.04 -38.99 -12.03
CA ILE A 402 -0.46 -40.26 -11.46
C ILE A 402 -1.84 -40.60 -12.04
N ARG A 403 -2.77 -39.64 -12.09
CA ARG A 403 -4.10 -39.85 -12.69
C ARG A 403 -4.03 -40.21 -14.18
N GLY A 404 -3.12 -39.60 -14.94
CA GLY A 404 -2.87 -39.95 -16.34
C GLY A 404 -2.25 -41.33 -16.53
N GLU A 405 -1.38 -41.76 -15.62
CA GLU A 405 -0.79 -43.10 -15.62
C GLU A 405 -1.84 -44.18 -15.31
N VAL A 406 -2.73 -43.94 -14.35
CA VAL A 406 -3.87 -44.83 -14.06
C VAL A 406 -4.79 -44.99 -15.27
N ALA A 407 -5.12 -43.88 -15.94
CA ALA A 407 -5.97 -43.88 -17.11
C ALA A 407 -5.36 -44.62 -18.32
N SER A 408 -4.03 -44.69 -18.41
CA SER A 408 -3.31 -45.33 -19.51
C SER A 408 -2.89 -46.78 -19.25
N THR A 409 -2.69 -47.18 -17.98
CA THR A 409 -2.21 -48.53 -17.63
C THR A 409 -3.28 -49.43 -17.03
N GLY A 410 -4.43 -48.92 -16.58
CA GLY A 410 -5.52 -49.72 -16.02
C GLY A 410 -5.21 -50.41 -14.69
N LEU A 411 -4.04 -50.18 -14.12
CA LEU A 411 -3.63 -50.66 -12.79
C LEU A 411 -4.19 -49.72 -11.75
N THR A 412 -5.29 -50.11 -11.09
CA THR A 412 -5.97 -49.28 -10.10
C THR A 412 -5.41 -49.44 -8.68
N GLU A 413 -4.99 -50.65 -8.28
CA GLU A 413 -4.66 -50.94 -6.88
C GLU A 413 -3.26 -50.46 -6.43
N GLN A 414 -2.24 -50.45 -7.31
CA GLN A 414 -0.87 -50.03 -6.93
C GLN A 414 -0.68 -48.50 -6.90
N THR A 415 -1.57 -47.75 -7.53
CA THR A 415 -1.49 -46.29 -7.70
C THR A 415 -2.35 -45.50 -6.71
N HIS A 416 -3.25 -46.16 -5.97
CA HIS A 416 -4.07 -45.49 -4.94
C HIS A 416 -3.23 -44.96 -3.78
N GLY A 417 -2.22 -45.70 -3.29
CA GLY A 417 -1.34 -45.23 -2.21
C GLY A 417 -0.56 -43.94 -2.54
N PRO A 418 0.13 -43.85 -3.70
CA PRO A 418 0.79 -42.63 -4.14
C PRO A 418 -0.16 -41.45 -4.37
N LEU A 419 -1.36 -41.70 -4.89
CA LEU A 419 -2.37 -40.66 -5.12
C LEU A 419 -2.88 -40.10 -3.78
N ASP A 420 -3.26 -40.96 -2.84
CA ASP A 420 -3.73 -40.56 -1.51
C ASP A 420 -2.66 -39.79 -0.74
N ALA A 421 -1.39 -40.20 -0.86
CA ALA A 421 -0.26 -39.50 -0.27
C ALA A 421 -0.08 -38.09 -0.86
N ALA A 422 -0.20 -37.94 -2.19
CA ALA A 422 -0.10 -36.66 -2.87
C ALA A 422 -1.30 -35.74 -2.55
N GLU A 423 -2.52 -36.28 -2.49
CA GLU A 423 -3.72 -35.53 -2.09
C GLU A 423 -3.67 -35.08 -0.63
N LYS A 424 -3.16 -35.92 0.27
CA LYS A 424 -2.91 -35.54 1.66
C LYS A 424 -1.87 -34.44 1.77
N ALA A 425 -0.76 -34.55 1.04
CA ALA A 425 0.27 -33.52 1.00
C ALA A 425 -0.26 -32.20 0.43
N LEU A 426 -1.15 -32.25 -0.58
CA LEU A 426 -1.83 -31.07 -1.10
C LEU A 426 -2.70 -30.41 -0.03
N ALA A 427 -3.50 -31.19 0.71
CA ALA A 427 -4.35 -30.69 1.79
C ALA A 427 -3.53 -30.05 2.94
N GLU A 428 -2.39 -30.65 3.29
CA GLU A 428 -1.46 -30.09 4.29
C GLU A 428 -0.86 -28.75 3.81
N ILE A 429 -0.43 -28.65 2.56
CA ILE A 429 0.08 -27.40 1.99
C ILE A 429 -1.03 -26.35 1.87
N ASP A 430 -2.25 -26.70 1.43
CA ASP A 430 -3.38 -25.76 1.34
C ASP A 430 -3.84 -25.25 2.73
N ALA A 431 -3.63 -26.04 3.78
CA ALA A 431 -3.86 -25.60 5.15
C ALA A 431 -2.82 -24.55 5.62
N GLN A 432 -1.56 -24.71 5.19
CA GLN A 432 -0.45 -23.81 5.52
C GLN A 432 -0.37 -22.58 4.61
N ASN A 433 -0.85 -22.69 3.37
CA ASN A 433 -0.71 -21.68 2.32
C ASN A 433 -2.02 -20.90 2.13
N THR A 434 -2.34 -20.00 3.06
CA THR A 434 -3.57 -19.19 2.99
C THR A 434 -3.34 -17.89 2.21
N PRO A 435 -3.96 -17.70 1.03
CA PRO A 435 -3.79 -16.49 0.23
C PRO A 435 -4.34 -15.22 0.92
N GLU A 436 -5.20 -15.40 1.91
CA GLU A 436 -5.74 -14.37 2.81
C GLU A 436 -4.64 -13.60 3.57
N VAL A 437 -3.46 -14.21 3.75
CA VAL A 437 -2.30 -13.59 4.42
C VAL A 437 -1.77 -12.39 3.63
N ILE A 438 -1.97 -12.37 2.30
CA ILE A 438 -1.33 -11.41 1.40
C ILE A 438 -2.36 -10.57 0.64
N ARG A 439 -3.58 -11.07 0.40
CA ARG A 439 -4.60 -10.37 -0.40
C ARG A 439 -5.99 -10.47 0.23
N THR A 440 -6.54 -9.31 0.56
CA THR A 440 -7.96 -9.17 0.91
C THR A 440 -8.84 -9.05 -0.34
N GLN A 441 -8.32 -8.57 -1.47
CA GLN A 441 -9.06 -8.57 -2.74
C GLN A 441 -8.82 -9.86 -3.51
N ILE A 442 -9.90 -10.59 -3.79
CA ILE A 442 -9.87 -11.84 -4.57
C ILE A 442 -9.76 -11.50 -6.05
N GLY A 443 -10.53 -10.50 -6.51
CA GLY A 443 -10.49 -10.04 -7.89
C GLY A 443 -11.71 -9.18 -8.25
N THR A 444 -11.88 -8.92 -9.54
CA THR A 444 -12.95 -8.09 -10.07
C THR A 444 -13.67 -8.77 -11.22
N TYR A 445 -14.99 -8.71 -11.20
CA TYR A 445 -15.84 -9.13 -12.30
C TYR A 445 -16.53 -7.92 -12.89
N SER A 446 -16.16 -7.52 -14.11
CA SER A 446 -16.59 -6.24 -14.68
C SER A 446 -16.25 -5.09 -13.72
N ASP A 447 -17.24 -4.48 -13.08
CA ASP A 447 -17.11 -3.41 -12.08
C ASP A 447 -17.31 -3.87 -10.62
N ILE A 448 -17.60 -5.16 -10.40
CA ILE A 448 -17.87 -5.72 -9.08
C ILE A 448 -16.57 -6.23 -8.48
N VAL A 449 -16.21 -5.68 -7.32
CA VAL A 449 -15.02 -6.08 -6.57
C VAL A 449 -15.41 -7.14 -5.54
N PHE A 450 -14.65 -8.24 -5.49
CA PHE A 450 -14.78 -9.30 -4.48
C PHE A 450 -13.62 -9.24 -3.49
N LEU A 451 -13.96 -9.25 -2.21
CA LEU A 451 -13.02 -9.22 -1.09
C LEU A 451 -13.22 -10.48 -0.23
N MET A 452 -12.13 -11.11 0.23
CA MET A 452 -12.15 -12.16 1.25
C MET A 452 -11.76 -11.53 2.59
N ILE A 453 -12.66 -11.56 3.55
CA ILE A 453 -12.44 -10.98 4.88
C ILE A 453 -12.96 -11.96 5.92
N SER A 454 -12.09 -12.43 6.82
CA SER A 454 -12.43 -13.41 7.87
C SER A 454 -13.10 -14.69 7.35
N GLY A 455 -12.77 -15.11 6.12
CA GLY A 455 -13.31 -16.30 5.50
C GLY A 455 -14.72 -16.14 4.90
N ASP A 456 -15.22 -14.90 4.80
CA ASP A 456 -16.45 -14.55 4.08
C ASP A 456 -16.13 -13.66 2.87
N ILE A 457 -16.98 -13.74 1.84
CA ILE A 457 -16.80 -12.99 0.59
C ILE A 457 -17.70 -11.78 0.59
N PHE A 458 -17.07 -10.60 0.58
CA PHE A 458 -17.76 -9.33 0.43
C PHE A 458 -17.73 -8.90 -1.03
N TYR A 459 -18.83 -8.37 -1.53
CA TYR A 459 -18.88 -7.78 -2.86
C TYR A 459 -19.62 -6.45 -2.87
N LEU A 460 -19.19 -5.56 -3.76
CA LEU A 460 -19.71 -4.20 -3.85
C LEU A 460 -20.66 -4.06 -5.04
N VAL A 461 -21.91 -3.69 -4.79
CA VAL A 461 -22.89 -3.35 -5.81
C VAL A 461 -23.61 -2.06 -5.41
N ASN A 462 -23.67 -1.08 -6.31
CA ASN A 462 -24.37 0.19 -6.10
C ASN A 462 -24.01 0.91 -4.78
N LYS A 463 -22.71 0.93 -4.41
CA LYS A 463 -22.21 1.49 -3.13
C LYS A 463 -22.67 0.77 -1.86
N HIS A 464 -23.25 -0.43 -1.98
CA HIS A 464 -23.59 -1.29 -0.86
C HIS A 464 -22.71 -2.54 -0.85
N PHE A 465 -22.20 -2.89 0.32
CA PHE A 465 -21.51 -4.15 0.53
C PHE A 465 -22.52 -5.24 0.86
N PHE A 466 -22.33 -6.39 0.23
CA PHE A 466 -23.09 -7.60 0.44
C PHE A 466 -22.13 -8.72 0.87
N VAL A 467 -22.63 -9.67 1.64
CA VAL A 467 -21.85 -10.80 2.15
C VAL A 467 -22.40 -12.08 1.56
N LEU A 468 -21.53 -12.85 0.93
CA LEU A 468 -21.84 -14.21 0.49
C LEU A 468 -21.42 -15.19 1.57
N GLU A 469 -22.44 -15.78 2.20
CA GLU A 469 -22.26 -16.91 3.11
C GLU A 469 -21.67 -18.12 2.37
N LYS A 470 -20.96 -18.98 3.12
CA LYS A 470 -20.31 -20.19 2.58
C LYS A 470 -21.24 -21.09 1.78
N ALA A 471 -22.52 -21.17 2.15
CA ALA A 471 -23.52 -21.96 1.43
C ALA A 471 -23.74 -21.49 -0.02
N SER A 472 -23.53 -20.19 -0.29
CA SER A 472 -23.74 -19.59 -1.62
C SER A 472 -22.49 -19.64 -2.51
N TRP A 473 -21.36 -20.16 -2.03
CA TRP A 473 -20.09 -20.17 -2.77
C TRP A 473 -20.15 -21.01 -4.04
N CYS A 474 -20.71 -22.22 -3.98
CA CYS A 474 -20.86 -23.07 -5.16
C CYS A 474 -21.78 -22.43 -6.21
N ALA A 475 -22.85 -21.76 -5.77
CA ALA A 475 -23.76 -21.06 -6.66
C ALA A 475 -23.08 -19.86 -7.34
N LEU A 476 -22.22 -19.13 -6.62
CA LEU A 476 -21.40 -18.06 -7.18
C LEU A 476 -20.43 -18.59 -8.24
N ILE A 477 -19.74 -19.70 -7.96
CA ILE A 477 -18.84 -20.33 -8.93
C ILE A 477 -19.60 -20.78 -10.18
N ALA A 478 -20.73 -21.47 -10.02
CA ALA A 478 -21.56 -21.89 -11.14
C ALA A 478 -22.04 -20.69 -11.99
N LEU A 479 -22.45 -19.59 -11.34
CA LEU A 479 -22.82 -18.35 -12.01
C LEU A 479 -21.66 -17.79 -12.84
N LEU A 480 -20.45 -17.73 -12.29
CA LEU A 480 -19.26 -17.25 -13.01
C LEU A 480 -18.81 -18.20 -14.12
N GLU A 481 -18.97 -19.52 -13.93
CA GLU A 481 -18.62 -20.55 -14.92
C GLU A 481 -19.51 -20.51 -16.16
N THR A 482 -20.78 -20.10 -16.04
CA THR A 482 -21.63 -19.86 -17.21
C THR A 482 -21.03 -18.82 -18.18
N GLU A 483 -20.11 -17.98 -17.68
CA GLU A 483 -19.42 -16.94 -18.43
C GLU A 483 -17.90 -17.16 -18.57
N ALA A 484 -17.44 -18.41 -18.36
CA ALA A 484 -16.04 -18.81 -18.14
C ALA A 484 -15.00 -18.27 -19.15
N LYS A 485 -15.36 -18.07 -20.42
CA LYS A 485 -14.41 -17.63 -21.47
C LYS A 485 -13.69 -16.31 -21.16
N LYS A 486 -14.28 -15.43 -20.33
CA LYS A 486 -13.66 -14.14 -19.95
C LYS A 486 -13.03 -14.14 -18.56
N ASN A 487 -13.35 -15.11 -17.70
CA ASN A 487 -13.15 -14.98 -16.24
C ASN A 487 -12.48 -16.19 -15.58
N LEU A 488 -11.87 -17.10 -16.36
CA LEU A 488 -11.23 -18.31 -15.84
C LEU A 488 -10.27 -18.05 -14.67
N ASN A 489 -9.43 -17.00 -14.78
CA ASN A 489 -8.47 -16.63 -13.73
C ASN A 489 -9.17 -16.18 -12.42
N LEU A 490 -10.27 -15.42 -12.51
CA LEU A 490 -11.03 -15.04 -11.32
C LEU A 490 -11.69 -16.26 -10.67
N ILE A 491 -12.25 -17.17 -11.47
CA ILE A 491 -12.89 -18.40 -10.98
C ILE A 491 -11.85 -19.28 -10.29
N GLU A 492 -10.68 -19.48 -10.90
CA GLU A 492 -9.58 -20.24 -10.30
C GLU A 492 -9.08 -19.60 -9.00
N GLN A 493 -8.98 -18.26 -8.96
CA GLN A 493 -8.64 -17.54 -7.73
C GLN A 493 -9.71 -17.73 -6.66
N MET A 494 -10.99 -17.56 -6.99
CA MET A 494 -12.08 -17.76 -6.04
C MET A 494 -12.14 -19.19 -5.53
N LYS A 495 -12.02 -20.20 -6.40
CA LYS A 495 -11.91 -21.61 -6.01
C LYS A 495 -10.74 -21.84 -5.07
N ARG A 496 -9.57 -21.24 -5.35
CA ARG A 496 -8.39 -21.31 -4.49
C ARG A 496 -8.65 -20.70 -3.10
N PHE A 497 -9.27 -19.52 -3.03
CA PHE A 497 -9.64 -18.88 -1.76
C PHE A 497 -10.70 -19.68 -1.00
N MET A 498 -11.67 -20.26 -1.71
CA MET A 498 -12.77 -21.05 -1.13
C MET A 498 -12.37 -22.50 -0.80
N ARG A 499 -11.19 -22.95 -1.24
CA ARG A 499 -10.75 -24.37 -1.21
C ARG A 499 -11.74 -25.32 -1.90
N LEU A 500 -12.34 -24.86 -2.99
CA LEU A 500 -13.17 -25.67 -3.87
C LEU A 500 -12.27 -26.33 -4.93
N VAL A 501 -12.29 -27.66 -5.01
CA VAL A 501 -11.53 -28.47 -5.98
C VAL A 501 -12.19 -28.43 -7.36
#